data_AF-A0AAW0IAI8-F1
#
_entry.id   AF-A0AAW0IAI8-F1
#
_cell.length_a   1.000
_cell.length_b   1.000
_cell.length_c   1.000
_cell.angle_alpha   90.00
_cell.angle_beta   90.00
_cell.angle_gamma   90.00
#
_symmetry.space_group_name_H-M   'P 1'
#
loop_
_entity.id
_entity.type
_entity.pdbx_description
1 polymer ?
#
loop_
_entity_poly.entity_id
_entity_poly.type
_entity_poly.pdbx_seq_one_letter_code
_entity_poly.pdbx_strand_id
1 'polypeptide(L)'
;IRKGADAKAEMMLVLPTSGNLDIVIHKGSAFGQEKEEHKRANEGHQQKVLDDANKHPRTRTTGTQQLPTSGPAPHSGGGRSRGTERESGLCSEDRGNRDEATVGEPLAAVLLLSGPRGRPDLAAEPPAGGGRIAANLGTQESAVGHHGNCSSLLWESLNRHRYLNSFSHENSTAFYGINQFSYLFPEEFKALYLGSKATWSPRYPAAGQTPVPNVSLPLRFDWRDKHVVNQVRNQKMCGGCWAFSVVGAIESARAIQGKPQDDLSVQQVIDCSFNNYGCGGGSPLSALSWLNVTQVKLVEDSEYPFKAENGLCRYFPQSQAGVSIKGFSAYDFSDQEDEMAKALLSFGPLVVIVDAVSWQDYLGGIIQHHCSSGEANHAVLITGFDRTGNTPYWMVRNSWGNSWGIEGYAHVKMGGNVCGIADSVSVVFV
;
A
#
# COMPACT_ATOMS: atom_id res chain seq x y z
N ILE A 1 24.77 69.26 37.85
CA ILE A 1 24.79 69.17 39.33
C ILE A 1 24.67 67.70 39.69
N ARG A 2 25.73 67.17 40.36
CA ARG A 2 25.92 65.94 41.20
C ARG A 2 24.89 64.79 41.12
N LYS A 3 25.20 63.49 41.25
CA LYS A 3 26.35 62.57 41.52
C LYS A 3 25.64 61.18 41.66
N GLY A 4 26.18 59.97 41.47
CA GLY A 4 27.50 59.38 41.23
C GLY A 4 27.26 57.91 40.74
N ALA A 5 28.14 57.29 39.94
CA ALA A 5 29.41 56.62 40.32
C ALA A 5 29.12 55.21 40.92
N ASP A 6 29.65 54.07 40.46
CA ASP A 6 30.88 53.68 39.73
C ASP A 6 30.61 52.38 38.90
N ALA A 7 31.05 52.15 37.66
CA ALA A 7 32.42 51.95 37.11
C ALA A 7 33.15 50.73 37.74
N LYS A 8 33.70 49.74 37.01
CA LYS A 8 34.55 49.82 35.81
C LYS A 8 34.56 48.52 34.99
N ALA A 9 34.71 48.71 33.68
CA ALA A 9 35.23 47.75 32.71
C ALA A 9 36.77 47.76 32.73
N GLU A 10 37.41 46.71 32.20
CA GLU A 10 38.41 46.91 31.15
C GLU A 10 38.67 45.66 30.30
N MET A 11 38.94 45.95 29.04
CA MET A 11 39.15 45.07 27.89
C MET A 11 40.67 44.92 27.66
N MET A 12 41.09 43.92 26.87
CA MET A 12 42.02 44.07 25.72
C MET A 12 43.09 42.94 25.55
N LEU A 13 42.88 42.15 24.49
CA LEU A 13 43.80 41.74 23.38
C LEU A 13 44.85 40.58 23.47
N VAL A 14 44.80 39.77 22.38
CA VAL A 14 45.82 39.00 21.61
C VAL A 14 46.26 37.58 22.02
N LEU A 15 46.19 36.70 21.00
CA LEU A 15 46.57 35.28 20.79
C LEU A 15 48.11 35.00 20.83
N PRO A 16 48.63 33.80 20.46
CA PRO A 16 48.38 32.42 20.93
C PRO A 16 49.70 31.68 21.31
N THR A 17 49.65 30.60 22.10
CA THR A 17 50.75 29.60 22.14
C THR A 17 50.26 28.17 22.36
N SER A 18 50.75 27.30 21.48
CA SER A 18 50.89 25.84 21.49
C SER A 18 51.18 25.17 22.85
N GLY A 19 50.71 23.93 23.03
CA GLY A 19 51.28 23.00 24.02
C GLY A 19 50.38 21.79 24.32
N ASN A 20 50.82 20.61 23.89
CA ASN A 20 50.23 19.29 24.14
C ASN A 20 50.06 18.98 25.64
N LEU A 21 49.01 18.21 25.98
CA LEU A 21 49.10 17.23 27.07
C LEU A 21 48.24 16.00 26.75
N ASP A 22 48.93 14.88 26.58
CA ASP A 22 48.40 13.54 26.50
C ASP A 22 47.75 13.12 27.82
N ILE A 23 46.56 12.51 27.75
CA ILE A 23 46.12 11.53 28.75
C ILE A 23 45.68 10.27 28.02
N VAL A 24 46.53 9.25 28.14
CA VAL A 24 46.30 7.86 27.76
C VAL A 24 45.44 7.20 28.84
N ILE A 25 44.31 6.59 28.44
CA ILE A 25 43.76 5.44 29.14
C ILE A 25 43.54 4.33 28.11
N HIS A 26 44.24 3.22 28.33
CA HIS A 26 44.24 2.01 27.50
C HIS A 26 43.47 0.87 28.20
N LYS A 27 43.00 -0.07 27.35
CA LYS A 27 42.45 -1.43 27.57
C LYS A 27 40.91 -1.48 27.57
N GLY A 28 40.24 -2.32 26.77
CA GLY A 28 40.65 -3.37 25.82
C GLY A 28 39.39 -4.22 25.55
N SER A 29 38.92 -4.26 24.30
CA SER A 29 38.90 -5.42 23.38
C SER A 29 38.14 -6.67 23.85
N ALA A 30 37.07 -7.00 23.11
CA ALA A 30 36.80 -8.30 22.46
C ALA A 30 35.29 -8.62 22.47
N PHE A 31 34.67 -8.65 21.28
CA PHE A 31 33.64 -9.60 20.80
C PHE A 31 33.04 -9.04 19.51
N GLY A 32 33.74 -9.29 18.40
CA GLY A 32 33.39 -8.79 17.08
C GLY A 32 34.08 -9.60 15.98
N GLN A 33 33.91 -10.91 16.01
CA GLN A 33 34.27 -11.84 14.93
C GLN A 33 33.39 -13.09 15.05
N GLU A 34 32.15 -13.02 14.56
CA GLU A 34 31.37 -14.24 14.28
C GLU A 34 30.18 -14.07 13.30
N LYS A 35 30.00 -12.89 12.67
CA LYS A 35 28.91 -12.67 11.69
C LYS A 35 29.35 -12.42 10.24
N GLU A 36 30.63 -12.53 9.93
CA GLU A 36 31.16 -12.23 8.60
C GLU A 36 31.56 -13.47 7.76
N GLU A 37 31.55 -14.66 8.34
CA GLU A 37 31.89 -15.90 7.62
C GLU A 37 30.70 -16.63 7.00
N HIS A 38 29.45 -16.33 7.40
CA HIS A 38 28.25 -16.94 6.79
C HIS A 38 27.71 -16.20 5.55
N LYS A 39 28.24 -15.01 5.23
CA LYS A 39 27.80 -14.22 4.05
C LYS A 39 28.68 -14.44 2.81
N ARG A 40 29.94 -14.87 2.97
CA ARG A 40 30.86 -15.17 1.86
C ARG A 40 30.72 -16.58 1.27
N ALA A 41 30.00 -17.49 1.92
CA ALA A 41 29.80 -18.86 1.42
C ALA A 41 28.68 -18.99 0.38
N ASN A 42 27.76 -18.01 0.28
CA ASN A 42 26.62 -18.07 -0.65
C ASN A 42 26.81 -17.25 -1.94
N GLU A 43 27.77 -16.33 -1.96
CA GLU A 43 28.12 -15.53 -3.16
C GLU A 43 29.04 -16.31 -4.13
N GLY A 44 29.70 -17.39 -3.66
CA GLY A 44 30.57 -18.24 -4.48
C GLY A 44 29.84 -19.30 -5.32
N HIS A 45 28.54 -19.54 -5.10
CA HIS A 45 27.78 -20.59 -5.80
C HIS A 45 26.92 -20.07 -6.95
N GLN A 46 26.53 -18.79 -6.94
CA GLN A 46 25.75 -18.17 -8.03
C GLN A 46 26.62 -17.63 -9.18
N GLN A 47 27.89 -17.30 -8.93
CA GLN A 47 28.80 -16.85 -10.00
C GLN A 47 29.27 -18.00 -10.91
N LYS A 48 29.19 -19.26 -10.45
CA LYS A 48 29.66 -20.43 -11.22
C LYS A 48 28.63 -21.02 -12.20
N VAL A 49 27.37 -20.55 -12.15
CA VAL A 49 26.29 -21.01 -13.06
C VAL A 49 26.11 -20.06 -14.26
N LEU A 50 26.64 -18.83 -14.18
CA LEU A 50 26.56 -17.84 -15.27
C LEU A 50 27.72 -17.90 -16.26
N ASP A 51 28.88 -18.45 -15.88
CA ASP A 51 30.08 -18.49 -16.73
C ASP A 51 30.15 -19.72 -17.68
N ASP A 52 29.36 -20.78 -17.43
CA ASP A 52 29.32 -21.98 -18.29
C ASP A 52 28.32 -21.89 -19.46
N ALA A 53 27.50 -20.84 -19.54
CA ALA A 53 26.52 -20.66 -20.60
C ALA A 53 27.07 -19.96 -21.87
N ASN A 54 28.34 -19.55 -21.88
CA ASN A 54 28.88 -18.68 -22.93
C ASN A 54 30.20 -19.15 -23.57
N LYS A 55 30.34 -20.46 -23.82
CA LYS A 55 31.41 -20.99 -24.69
C LYS A 55 30.90 -21.97 -25.75
N HIS A 56 30.93 -21.47 -26.99
CA HIS A 56 31.26 -22.15 -28.26
C HIS A 56 30.16 -22.63 -29.25
N PRO A 57 30.49 -22.63 -30.56
CA PRO A 57 29.64 -22.09 -31.62
C PRO A 57 29.08 -23.13 -32.61
N ARG A 58 28.22 -22.65 -33.51
CA ARG A 58 27.59 -23.33 -34.65
C ARG A 58 28.56 -24.19 -35.48
N THR A 59 28.17 -25.43 -35.76
CA THR A 59 28.48 -26.14 -37.02
C THR A 59 27.30 -27.01 -37.47
N ARG A 60 27.20 -27.17 -38.78
CA ARG A 60 26.12 -27.77 -39.57
C ARG A 60 26.62 -29.11 -40.09
N THR A 61 25.89 -30.21 -39.88
CA THR A 61 26.02 -31.42 -40.73
C THR A 61 24.78 -32.31 -40.64
N THR A 62 24.45 -32.85 -41.81
CA THR A 62 23.42 -33.82 -42.19
C THR A 62 23.55 -35.18 -41.51
N GLY A 63 22.43 -35.86 -41.26
CA GLY A 63 22.42 -37.27 -40.86
C GLY A 63 21.02 -37.84 -40.63
N THR A 64 20.53 -38.56 -41.62
CA THR A 64 19.31 -39.37 -41.64
C THR A 64 19.40 -40.53 -40.64
N GLN A 65 18.34 -40.81 -39.87
CA GLN A 65 17.95 -42.18 -39.49
C GLN A 65 16.52 -42.24 -38.91
N GLN A 66 15.86 -43.36 -39.18
CA GLN A 66 14.42 -43.61 -39.21
C GLN A 66 13.89 -44.34 -37.96
N LEU A 67 12.60 -44.05 -37.67
CA LEU A 67 11.50 -44.92 -37.17
C LEU A 67 11.53 -45.44 -35.71
N PRO A 68 10.37 -45.84 -35.10
CA PRO A 68 8.96 -45.67 -35.49
C PRO A 68 8.06 -45.07 -34.38
N THR A 69 6.90 -44.53 -34.74
CA THR A 69 5.78 -44.28 -33.81
C THR A 69 4.55 -45.11 -34.23
N SER A 70 4.01 -45.85 -33.28
CA SER A 70 2.72 -46.54 -33.34
C SER A 70 1.75 -45.83 -32.39
N GLY A 71 0.59 -45.38 -32.90
CA GLY A 71 -0.60 -45.14 -32.07
C GLY A 71 -1.19 -46.46 -31.55
N PRO A 72 -2.21 -46.45 -30.67
CA PRO A 72 -3.49 -45.80 -30.94
C PRO A 72 -4.16 -45.07 -29.74
N ALA A 73 -5.34 -44.50 -30.02
CA ALA A 73 -6.19 -43.60 -29.22
C ALA A 73 -7.12 -44.33 -28.19
N PRO A 74 -8.29 -43.79 -27.80
CA PRO A 74 -8.54 -42.91 -26.64
C PRO A 74 -9.49 -43.55 -25.59
N HIS A 75 -9.57 -42.99 -24.38
CA HIS A 75 -10.65 -43.30 -23.42
C HIS A 75 -11.37 -42.06 -22.90
N SER A 76 -12.68 -42.09 -23.08
CA SER A 76 -13.73 -41.24 -22.56
C SER A 76 -13.95 -41.42 -21.07
N GLY A 77 -14.22 -40.34 -20.33
CA GLY A 77 -14.73 -40.39 -18.96
C GLY A 77 -15.24 -39.02 -18.54
N GLY A 78 -16.56 -38.81 -18.61
CA GLY A 78 -17.23 -37.61 -18.12
C GLY A 78 -17.32 -37.58 -16.59
N GLY A 79 -17.09 -36.41 -16.01
CA GLY A 79 -17.26 -36.11 -14.59
C GLY A 79 -17.75 -34.69 -14.43
N ARG A 80 -19.03 -34.55 -14.08
CA ARG A 80 -19.75 -33.30 -13.86
C ARG A 80 -19.47 -32.84 -12.43
N SER A 81 -18.62 -31.83 -12.23
CA SER A 81 -18.41 -31.21 -10.91
C SER A 81 -19.27 -29.95 -10.80
N ARG A 82 -20.31 -30.04 -9.98
CA ARG A 82 -21.08 -28.87 -9.51
C ARG A 82 -20.14 -27.99 -8.69
N GLY A 83 -19.83 -26.80 -9.18
CA GLY A 83 -19.21 -25.74 -8.37
C GLY A 83 -20.20 -25.34 -7.29
N THR A 84 -19.80 -25.48 -6.04
CA THR A 84 -20.48 -24.85 -4.91
C THR A 84 -19.92 -23.44 -4.81
N GLU A 85 -20.77 -22.44 -5.04
CA GLU A 85 -20.46 -21.05 -4.73
C GLU A 85 -20.20 -20.96 -3.21
N ARG A 86 -18.99 -20.54 -2.82
CA ARG A 86 -18.74 -20.05 -1.47
C ARG A 86 -19.22 -18.61 -1.44
N GLU A 87 -20.45 -18.38 -1.01
CA GLU A 87 -20.83 -17.07 -0.49
C GLU A 87 -20.03 -16.81 0.79
N SER A 88 -19.05 -15.92 0.72
CA SER A 88 -18.48 -15.28 1.90
C SER A 88 -19.56 -14.39 2.50
N GLY A 89 -20.03 -14.73 3.70
CA GLY A 89 -20.99 -13.93 4.47
C GLY A 89 -20.37 -12.60 4.88
N LEU A 90 -20.40 -11.63 3.97
CA LEU A 90 -20.17 -10.22 4.27
C LEU A 90 -21.48 -9.66 4.82
N CYS A 91 -21.39 -8.80 5.84
CA CYS A 91 -22.52 -8.00 6.31
C CYS A 91 -22.94 -7.06 5.17
N SER A 92 -23.80 -7.53 4.26
CA SER A 92 -24.31 -6.73 3.16
C SER A 92 -25.42 -5.82 3.68
N GLU A 93 -25.47 -4.58 3.21
CA GLU A 93 -26.63 -3.73 3.42
C GLU A 93 -27.83 -4.35 2.71
N ASP A 94 -28.83 -4.76 3.49
CA ASP A 94 -30.10 -5.27 3.00
C ASP A 94 -30.87 -4.12 2.34
N ARG A 95 -30.64 -3.87 1.04
CA ARG A 95 -31.47 -2.95 0.25
C ARG A 95 -32.81 -3.60 -0.02
N GLY A 96 -33.69 -3.52 0.97
CA GLY A 96 -35.11 -3.79 0.83
C GLY A 96 -35.70 -2.91 -0.27
N ASN A 97 -36.20 -3.58 -1.30
CA ASN A 97 -36.96 -3.01 -2.41
C ASN A 97 -38.14 -2.16 -1.88
N ARG A 98 -38.10 -0.85 -2.08
CA ARG A 98 -39.30 0.02 -2.06
C ARG A 98 -39.18 1.09 -3.13
N ASP A 99 -40.21 1.11 -3.96
CA ASP A 99 -40.51 2.13 -4.96
C ASP A 99 -40.57 3.55 -4.37
N GLU A 100 -40.32 4.52 -5.26
CA GLU A 100 -40.48 5.98 -5.19
C GLU A 100 -41.13 6.62 -3.93
N ALA A 101 -40.46 7.60 -3.33
CA ALA A 101 -40.93 9.00 -3.26
C ALA A 101 -40.08 9.89 -2.30
N THR A 102 -39.63 11.04 -2.85
CA THR A 102 -39.43 12.38 -2.24
C THR A 102 -38.50 12.65 -1.05
N VAL A 103 -37.72 13.72 -1.26
CA VAL A 103 -36.77 14.47 -0.41
C VAL A 103 -37.32 14.90 0.97
N GLY A 104 -36.47 14.84 2.01
CA GLY A 104 -36.65 15.54 3.30
C GLY A 104 -35.44 15.39 4.25
N GLU A 105 -35.02 16.50 4.86
CA GLU A 105 -33.81 16.74 5.70
C GLU A 105 -33.54 15.80 6.91
N PRO A 106 -32.31 15.77 7.47
CA PRO A 106 -31.98 14.91 8.59
C PRO A 106 -32.37 15.53 9.95
N LEU A 107 -33.20 14.81 10.71
CA LEU A 107 -33.48 15.12 12.11
C LEU A 107 -32.39 14.55 13.02
N ALA A 108 -31.80 15.44 13.82
CA ALA A 108 -30.87 15.12 14.89
C ALA A 108 -31.56 14.29 16.01
N ALA A 109 -30.93 13.19 16.44
CA ALA A 109 -31.38 12.42 17.59
C ALA A 109 -30.75 12.96 18.89
N VAL A 110 -31.59 13.55 19.73
CA VAL A 110 -31.28 13.97 21.10
C VAL A 110 -31.40 12.77 22.03
N LEU A 111 -30.30 12.39 22.69
CA LEU A 111 -30.29 11.41 23.78
C LEU A 111 -30.76 12.08 25.09
N LEU A 112 -31.86 11.61 25.66
CA LEU A 112 -32.28 11.96 27.02
C LEU A 112 -31.89 10.84 28.00
N LEU A 113 -31.08 11.24 28.98
CA LEU A 113 -30.72 10.47 30.16
C LEU A 113 -31.89 10.45 31.16
N SER A 114 -32.18 9.30 31.74
CA SER A 114 -32.96 9.22 32.98
C SER A 114 -32.58 8.02 33.85
N GLY A 115 -32.23 8.32 35.09
CA GLY A 115 -32.36 7.46 36.28
C GLY A 115 -32.60 8.37 37.50
N PRO A 116 -32.68 7.87 38.75
CA PRO A 116 -33.09 6.54 39.23
C PRO A 116 -34.13 6.64 40.38
N ARG A 117 -34.89 5.56 40.65
CA ARG A 117 -35.62 5.27 41.92
C ARG A 117 -35.86 3.76 41.96
N GLY A 118 -35.74 2.95 43.02
CA GLY A 118 -35.36 3.04 44.43
C GLY A 118 -35.53 1.62 45.01
N ARG A 119 -34.71 1.21 46.00
CA ARG A 119 -34.88 -0.02 46.82
C ARG A 119 -35.70 0.31 48.08
N PRO A 120 -36.36 -0.66 48.75
CA PRO A 120 -35.75 -1.49 49.83
C PRO A 120 -36.26 -2.97 49.82
N ASP A 121 -35.46 -4.02 50.06
CA ASP A 121 -34.95 -4.65 51.31
C ASP A 121 -35.62 -6.03 51.54
N LEU A 122 -34.81 -7.10 51.66
CA LEU A 122 -34.72 -8.04 52.80
C LEU A 122 -34.09 -9.39 52.44
N ALA A 123 -33.34 -9.89 53.44
CA ALA A 123 -32.37 -10.98 53.48
C ALA A 123 -32.91 -12.42 53.33
N ALA A 124 -32.05 -13.35 52.87
CA ALA A 124 -31.70 -14.61 53.56
C ALA A 124 -30.66 -15.45 52.77
N GLU A 125 -29.67 -16.00 53.46
CA GLU A 125 -28.78 -17.11 53.07
C GLU A 125 -28.83 -18.21 54.17
N PRO A 126 -28.17 -19.39 54.06
CA PRO A 126 -28.28 -20.48 53.08
C PRO A 126 -28.62 -21.82 53.82
N PRO A 127 -28.50 -23.04 53.23
CA PRO A 127 -27.24 -23.79 53.42
C PRO A 127 -26.85 -24.80 52.30
N ALA A 128 -25.66 -25.38 52.50
CA ALA A 128 -24.87 -26.28 51.66
C ALA A 128 -25.43 -27.70 51.41
N GLY A 129 -24.91 -28.38 50.37
CA GLY A 129 -24.84 -29.85 50.35
C GLY A 129 -24.81 -30.53 48.97
N GLY A 130 -23.62 -30.92 48.52
CA GLY A 130 -23.24 -32.22 47.92
C GLY A 130 -24.01 -32.86 46.75
N GLY A 131 -23.26 -33.29 45.72
CA GLY A 131 -23.68 -34.42 44.88
C GLY A 131 -23.19 -34.38 43.43
N ARG A 132 -22.05 -35.04 43.17
CA ARG A 132 -21.60 -35.37 41.81
C ARG A 132 -22.54 -36.40 41.17
N ILE A 133 -23.02 -36.13 39.95
CA ILE A 133 -23.45 -37.17 39.01
C ILE A 133 -22.83 -36.85 37.65
N ALA A 134 -21.86 -37.66 37.26
CA ALA A 134 -21.38 -37.74 35.89
C ALA A 134 -22.39 -38.55 35.08
N ALA A 135 -22.96 -37.95 34.04
CA ALA A 135 -23.67 -38.66 33.00
C ALA A 135 -23.08 -38.21 31.66
N ASN A 136 -22.30 -39.11 31.05
CA ASN A 136 -21.86 -39.03 29.66
C ASN A 136 -23.09 -39.02 28.76
N LEU A 137 -23.35 -37.89 28.12
CA LEU A 137 -24.15 -37.81 26.90
C LEU A 137 -23.30 -37.06 25.88
N GLY A 138 -22.77 -37.82 24.93
CA GLY A 138 -22.01 -37.31 23.82
C GLY A 138 -22.83 -36.26 23.08
N THR A 139 -22.30 -35.05 23.03
CA THR A 139 -22.79 -34.02 22.12
C THR A 139 -21.82 -33.95 20.95
N GLN A 140 -22.38 -34.36 19.83
CA GLN A 140 -21.86 -34.22 18.49
C GLN A 140 -21.38 -32.78 18.30
N GLU A 141 -20.07 -32.61 18.19
CA GLU A 141 -19.43 -31.33 17.88
C GLU A 141 -19.73 -31.01 16.42
N SER A 142 -20.94 -30.51 16.16
CA SER A 142 -21.28 -29.88 14.90
C SER A 142 -20.49 -28.59 14.82
N ALA A 143 -19.53 -28.53 13.89
CA ALA A 143 -18.81 -27.32 13.53
C ALA A 143 -19.80 -26.21 13.18
N VAL A 144 -20.06 -25.32 14.16
CA VAL A 144 -20.80 -24.08 13.95
C VAL A 144 -19.85 -23.15 13.20
N GLY A 145 -20.14 -22.93 11.92
CA GLY A 145 -19.51 -21.87 11.15
C GLY A 145 -19.66 -20.55 11.90
N HIS A 146 -18.53 -19.86 12.11
CA HIS A 146 -18.52 -18.54 12.74
C HIS A 146 -19.27 -17.54 11.84
N HIS A 147 -20.57 -17.39 12.05
CA HIS A 147 -21.27 -16.15 11.73
C HIS A 147 -20.76 -15.10 12.71
N GLY A 148 -19.73 -14.33 12.32
CA GLY A 148 -19.32 -13.15 13.06
C GLY A 148 -20.54 -12.23 13.23
N ASN A 149 -20.88 -11.88 14.46
CA ASN A 149 -21.99 -10.97 14.72
C ASN A 149 -21.62 -9.60 14.10
N CYS A 150 -22.37 -9.11 13.10
CA CYS A 150 -22.09 -7.80 12.48
C CYS A 150 -22.01 -6.67 13.53
N SER A 151 -22.70 -6.82 14.66
CA SER A 151 -22.62 -5.89 15.80
C SER A 151 -21.25 -5.90 16.47
N SER A 152 -20.57 -7.06 16.56
CA SER A 152 -19.22 -7.12 17.13
C SER A 152 -18.18 -6.52 16.19
N LEU A 153 -18.29 -6.75 14.88
CA LEU A 153 -17.40 -6.14 13.88
C LEU A 153 -17.45 -4.61 13.92
N LEU A 154 -18.68 -4.06 13.93
CA LEU A 154 -18.87 -2.62 14.05
C LEU A 154 -18.34 -2.09 15.38
N TRP A 155 -18.58 -2.80 16.49
CA TRP A 155 -18.09 -2.38 17.80
C TRP A 155 -16.56 -2.31 17.87
N GLU A 156 -15.87 -3.28 17.26
CA GLU A 156 -14.42 -3.28 17.11
C GLU A 156 -13.94 -2.09 16.27
N SER A 157 -14.61 -1.80 15.16
CA SER A 157 -14.32 -0.61 14.35
C SER A 157 -14.45 0.69 15.16
N LEU A 158 -15.52 0.84 15.94
CA LEU A 158 -15.71 2.00 16.81
C LEU A 158 -14.60 2.15 17.87
N ASN A 159 -14.07 1.04 18.40
CA ASN A 159 -12.94 1.09 19.31
C ASN A 159 -11.64 1.53 18.60
N ARG A 160 -11.38 1.02 17.39
CA ARG A 160 -10.25 1.49 16.58
C ARG A 160 -10.36 2.98 16.27
N HIS A 161 -11.56 3.47 15.92
CA HIS A 161 -11.79 4.90 15.66
C HIS A 161 -11.47 5.73 16.90
N ARG A 162 -11.94 5.34 18.09
CA ARG A 162 -11.61 6.03 19.34
C ARG A 162 -10.11 6.06 19.60
N TYR A 163 -9.43 4.93 19.39
CA TYR A 163 -7.99 4.85 19.57
C TYR A 163 -7.25 5.78 18.59
N LEU A 164 -7.52 5.67 17.30
CA LEU A 164 -6.85 6.49 16.26
C LEU A 164 -7.13 7.99 16.43
N ASN A 165 -8.37 8.36 16.79
CA ASN A 165 -8.74 9.75 17.05
C ASN A 165 -8.18 10.29 18.38
N SER A 166 -7.72 9.44 19.31
CA SER A 166 -7.15 9.91 20.59
C SER A 166 -5.83 10.67 20.44
N PHE A 167 -5.17 10.53 19.29
CA PHE A 167 -3.94 11.24 18.93
C PHE A 167 -4.18 12.60 18.26
N SER A 168 -5.44 12.93 17.97
CA SER A 168 -5.83 14.16 17.31
C SER A 168 -5.99 15.30 18.32
N HIS A 169 -4.94 16.11 18.50
CA HIS A 169 -5.00 17.35 19.27
C HIS A 169 -5.02 18.61 18.42
N GLU A 170 -4.77 18.48 17.11
CA GLU A 170 -4.75 19.57 16.14
C GLU A 170 -5.83 19.38 15.08
N ASN A 171 -6.44 20.47 14.62
CA ASN A 171 -7.51 20.44 13.60
C ASN A 171 -7.06 19.87 12.24
N SER A 172 -5.75 19.80 11.98
CA SER A 172 -5.18 19.29 10.73
C SER A 172 -4.93 17.78 10.74
N THR A 173 -4.95 17.13 11.91
CA THR A 173 -4.65 15.70 12.05
C THR A 173 -5.75 14.83 11.44
N ALA A 174 -5.37 13.65 10.96
CA ALA A 174 -6.30 12.68 10.41
C ALA A 174 -7.42 12.34 11.41
N PHE A 175 -8.64 12.21 10.89
CA PHE A 175 -9.78 11.72 11.64
C PHE A 175 -10.37 10.48 10.98
N TYR A 176 -10.84 9.57 11.83
CA TYR A 176 -11.25 8.22 11.49
C TYR A 176 -12.69 7.97 11.92
N GLY A 177 -13.42 7.15 11.16
CA GLY A 177 -14.82 6.89 11.43
C GLY A 177 -15.44 5.84 10.51
N ILE A 178 -16.77 5.77 10.57
CA ILE A 178 -17.52 4.74 9.84
C ILE A 178 -17.39 4.97 8.33
N ASN A 179 -17.03 3.91 7.61
CA ASN A 179 -17.02 3.86 6.17
C ASN A 179 -17.34 2.43 5.68
N GLN A 180 -17.20 2.20 4.37
CA GLN A 180 -17.47 0.91 3.71
C GLN A 180 -16.65 -0.29 4.23
N PHE A 181 -15.62 -0.07 5.05
CA PHE A 181 -14.76 -1.10 5.63
C PHE A 181 -14.98 -1.31 7.13
N SER A 182 -15.95 -0.63 7.76
CA SER A 182 -16.18 -0.72 9.21
C SER A 182 -16.68 -2.08 9.70
N TYR A 183 -17.10 -2.97 8.79
CA TYR A 183 -17.48 -4.34 9.11
C TYR A 183 -16.36 -5.36 8.82
N LEU A 184 -15.10 -4.91 8.71
CA LEU A 184 -13.94 -5.78 8.55
C LEU A 184 -13.00 -5.65 9.74
N PHE A 185 -12.43 -6.77 10.16
CA PHE A 185 -11.23 -6.74 10.99
C PHE A 185 -10.02 -6.21 10.19
N PRO A 186 -9.02 -5.58 10.84
CA PRO A 186 -7.82 -5.10 10.17
C PRO A 186 -7.08 -6.18 9.38
N GLU A 187 -7.09 -7.43 9.86
CA GLU A 187 -6.47 -8.57 9.20
C GLU A 187 -7.21 -8.97 7.92
N GLU A 188 -8.55 -8.94 7.96
CA GLU A 188 -9.39 -9.18 6.78
C GLU A 188 -9.21 -8.06 5.76
N PHE A 189 -9.20 -6.80 6.23
CA PHE A 189 -8.94 -5.65 5.38
C PHE A 189 -7.56 -5.74 4.72
N LYS A 190 -6.52 -6.08 5.50
CA LYS A 190 -5.16 -6.31 4.99
C LYS A 190 -5.14 -7.39 3.92
N ALA A 191 -5.76 -8.54 4.18
CA ALA A 191 -5.77 -9.67 3.25
C ALA A 191 -6.53 -9.39 1.94
N LEU A 192 -7.62 -8.62 2.00
CA LEU A 192 -8.49 -8.36 0.85
C LEU A 192 -8.07 -7.16 0.01
N TYR A 193 -7.54 -6.10 0.64
CA TYR A 193 -7.32 -4.80 0.00
C TYR A 193 -5.84 -4.39 -0.09
N LEU A 194 -4.95 -4.90 0.78
CA LEU A 194 -3.55 -4.47 0.89
C LEU A 194 -2.62 -5.54 0.28
N GLY A 195 -2.79 -5.79 -1.01
CA GLY A 195 -2.09 -6.85 -1.75
C GLY A 195 -0.72 -6.46 -2.32
N SER A 196 -0.17 -5.29 -2.00
CA SER A 196 1.11 -4.87 -2.55
C SER A 196 2.28 -5.46 -1.78
N LYS A 197 3.38 -5.76 -2.48
CA LYS A 197 4.64 -6.20 -1.90
C LYS A 197 5.72 -5.18 -2.21
N ALA A 198 6.32 -4.62 -1.15
CA ALA A 198 7.50 -3.78 -1.29
C ALA A 198 8.66 -4.59 -1.89
N THR A 199 9.30 -4.00 -2.89
CA THR A 199 10.50 -4.53 -3.54
C THR A 199 11.63 -3.54 -3.35
N TRP A 200 12.83 -4.07 -3.15
CA TRP A 200 14.02 -3.24 -2.91
C TRP A 200 14.19 -2.19 -4.02
N SER A 201 14.38 -0.94 -3.61
CA SER A 201 14.67 0.20 -4.48
C SER A 201 16.01 0.80 -4.08
N PRO A 202 16.85 1.22 -5.03
CA PRO A 202 18.16 1.78 -4.70
C PRO A 202 18.02 3.18 -4.12
N ARG A 203 18.81 3.50 -3.08
CA ARG A 203 18.80 4.82 -2.44
C ARG A 203 19.23 5.92 -3.41
N TYR A 204 18.47 7.01 -3.46
CA TYR A 204 18.81 8.16 -4.29
C TYR A 204 20.03 8.92 -3.75
N PRO A 205 20.96 9.41 -4.61
CA PRO A 205 21.04 9.16 -6.05
C PRO A 205 21.59 7.77 -6.37
N ALA A 206 20.98 7.09 -7.35
CA ALA A 206 21.33 5.73 -7.73
C ALA A 206 21.92 5.65 -9.14
N ALA A 207 23.07 4.97 -9.29
CA ALA A 207 23.65 4.70 -10.60
C ALA A 207 22.69 3.84 -11.46
N GLY A 208 22.56 4.19 -12.73
CA GLY A 208 21.66 3.49 -13.67
C GLY A 208 20.19 3.88 -13.56
N GLN A 209 19.82 4.79 -12.65
CA GLN A 209 18.49 5.41 -12.61
C GLN A 209 18.51 6.78 -13.30
N THR A 210 17.35 7.25 -13.74
CA THR A 210 17.22 8.59 -14.34
C THR A 210 17.54 9.66 -13.29
N PRO A 211 18.45 10.61 -13.54
CA PRO A 211 18.71 11.69 -12.58
C PRO A 211 17.47 12.57 -12.42
N VAL A 212 17.12 12.93 -11.18
CA VAL A 212 16.01 13.86 -10.92
C VAL A 212 16.47 15.28 -11.29
N PRO A 213 15.74 16.01 -12.17
CA PRO A 213 16.08 17.38 -12.51
C PRO A 213 16.02 18.30 -11.28
N ASN A 214 17.01 19.18 -11.17
CA ASN A 214 17.00 20.18 -10.11
C ASN A 214 16.05 21.33 -10.47
N VAL A 215 14.81 21.23 -10.00
CA VAL A 215 13.76 22.23 -10.19
C VAL A 215 13.40 22.91 -8.87
N SER A 216 12.93 24.16 -8.93
CA SER A 216 12.41 24.87 -7.77
C SER A 216 11.06 24.28 -7.36
N LEU A 217 10.90 23.94 -6.08
CA LEU A 217 9.63 23.44 -5.56
C LEU A 217 8.67 24.60 -5.26
N PRO A 218 7.45 24.61 -5.83
CA PRO A 218 6.40 25.51 -5.37
C PRO A 218 5.95 25.13 -3.95
N LEU A 219 5.12 25.99 -3.32
CA LEU A 219 4.52 25.65 -2.02
C LEU A 219 3.41 24.60 -2.15
N ARG A 220 2.65 24.61 -3.24
CA ARG A 220 1.60 23.63 -3.52
C ARG A 220 1.70 23.22 -4.99
N PHE A 221 1.51 21.94 -5.26
CA PHE A 221 1.42 21.41 -6.61
C PHE A 221 0.48 20.22 -6.65
N ASP A 222 -0.35 20.13 -7.68
CA ASP A 222 -1.28 19.03 -7.88
C ASP A 222 -1.46 18.76 -9.38
N TRP A 223 -1.16 17.54 -9.82
CA TRP A 223 -1.35 17.11 -11.21
C TRP A 223 -2.84 17.11 -11.62
N ARG A 224 -3.78 17.07 -10.67
CA ARG A 224 -5.21 17.18 -10.95
C ARG A 224 -5.58 18.56 -11.51
N ASP A 225 -4.90 19.62 -11.07
CA ASP A 225 -5.12 20.99 -11.56
C ASP A 225 -4.74 21.13 -13.05
N LYS A 226 -4.00 20.17 -13.59
CA LYS A 226 -3.60 20.10 -15.01
C LYS A 226 -4.49 19.16 -15.84
N HIS A 227 -5.51 18.54 -15.23
CA HIS A 227 -6.40 17.58 -15.88
C HIS A 227 -5.66 16.40 -16.54
N VAL A 228 -4.64 15.87 -15.86
CA VAL A 228 -3.86 14.71 -16.33
C VAL A 228 -3.94 13.50 -15.39
N VAL A 229 -4.86 13.51 -14.43
CA VAL A 229 -5.09 12.41 -13.49
C VAL A 229 -6.53 11.93 -13.61
N ASN A 230 -6.74 10.64 -13.92
CA ASN A 230 -8.08 10.09 -14.17
C ASN A 230 -8.91 10.04 -12.87
N GLN A 231 -10.22 9.80 -13.01
CA GLN A 231 -11.12 9.67 -11.85
C GLN A 231 -10.72 8.50 -10.95
N VAL A 232 -10.94 8.62 -9.64
CA VAL A 232 -10.65 7.54 -8.68
C VAL A 232 -11.46 6.28 -9.03
N ARG A 233 -10.77 5.16 -9.18
CA ARG A 233 -11.36 3.83 -9.45
C ARG A 233 -11.46 3.01 -8.15
N ASN A 234 -12.18 1.90 -8.21
CA ASN A 234 -12.37 1.00 -7.07
C ASN A 234 -11.90 -0.42 -7.42
N GLN A 235 -10.89 -0.91 -6.70
CA GLN A 235 -10.32 -2.26 -6.85
C GLN A 235 -11.26 -3.36 -6.33
N LYS A 236 -12.32 -3.01 -5.59
CA LYS A 236 -13.25 -3.95 -4.94
C LYS A 236 -12.48 -4.95 -4.07
N MET A 237 -13.00 -6.16 -3.88
CA MET A 237 -12.35 -7.23 -3.10
C MET A 237 -11.29 -7.96 -3.92
N CYS A 238 -10.29 -7.23 -4.39
CA CYS A 238 -9.14 -7.74 -5.12
C CYS A 238 -7.89 -7.02 -4.63
N GLY A 239 -6.83 -7.74 -4.29
CA GLY A 239 -5.52 -7.18 -3.91
C GLY A 239 -4.74 -6.56 -5.08
N GLY A 240 -5.44 -5.84 -5.97
CA GLY A 240 -4.93 -5.31 -7.24
C GLY A 240 -4.34 -3.90 -7.16
N CYS A 241 -4.16 -3.30 -5.97
CA CYS A 241 -3.65 -1.94 -5.80
C CYS A 241 -2.32 -1.68 -6.55
N TRP A 242 -1.45 -2.69 -6.62
CA TRP A 242 -0.20 -2.65 -7.40
C TRP A 242 -0.45 -2.40 -8.90
N ALA A 243 -1.51 -2.97 -9.47
CA ALA A 243 -1.86 -2.78 -10.87
C ALA A 243 -2.54 -1.43 -11.09
N PHE A 244 -3.45 -1.03 -10.20
CA PHE A 244 -4.13 0.28 -10.27
C PHE A 244 -3.14 1.45 -10.21
N SER A 245 -2.14 1.38 -9.31
CA SER A 245 -1.12 2.43 -9.18
C SER A 245 -0.25 2.55 -10.44
N VAL A 246 0.23 1.43 -10.99
CA VAL A 246 1.02 1.40 -12.23
C VAL A 246 0.22 1.94 -13.42
N VAL A 247 -1.01 1.46 -13.61
CA VAL A 247 -1.87 1.93 -14.71
C VAL A 247 -2.18 3.42 -14.58
N GLY A 248 -2.52 3.90 -13.38
CA GLY A 248 -2.78 5.32 -13.14
C GLY A 248 -1.56 6.22 -13.43
N ALA A 249 -0.35 5.74 -13.17
CA ALA A 249 0.88 6.45 -13.53
C ALA A 249 1.09 6.50 -15.06
N ILE A 250 0.82 5.40 -15.78
CA ILE A 250 0.93 5.33 -17.24
C ILE A 250 -0.08 6.25 -17.93
N GLU A 251 -1.34 6.22 -17.48
CA GLU A 251 -2.41 7.13 -17.93
C GLU A 251 -1.98 8.59 -17.78
N SER A 252 -1.47 8.93 -16.59
CA SER A 252 -1.06 10.31 -16.28
C SER A 252 0.17 10.74 -17.07
N ALA A 253 1.19 9.88 -17.18
CA ALA A 253 2.38 10.15 -17.98
C ALA A 253 2.04 10.38 -19.47
N ARG A 254 1.03 9.67 -19.99
CA ARG A 254 0.53 9.85 -21.36
C ARG A 254 -0.21 11.18 -21.51
N ALA A 255 -1.10 11.51 -20.59
CA ALA A 255 -1.84 12.76 -20.60
C ALA A 255 -0.92 14.00 -20.47
N ILE A 256 0.16 13.91 -19.67
CA ILE A 256 1.19 14.97 -19.55
C ILE A 256 1.85 15.27 -20.90
N GLN A 257 1.97 14.29 -21.81
CA GLN A 257 2.50 14.48 -23.16
C GLN A 257 1.47 15.03 -24.16
N GLY A 258 0.30 15.47 -23.70
CA GLY A 258 -0.77 16.01 -24.54
C GLY A 258 -1.55 14.96 -25.33
N LYS A 259 -1.47 13.68 -24.92
CA LYS A 259 -2.31 12.62 -25.48
C LYS A 259 -3.66 12.56 -24.74
N PRO A 260 -4.69 11.93 -25.34
CA PRO A 260 -5.97 11.74 -24.67
C PRO A 260 -5.83 11.05 -23.32
N GLN A 261 -6.77 11.32 -22.43
CA GLN A 261 -6.79 10.78 -21.09
C GLN A 261 -7.73 9.56 -21.06
N ASP A 262 -7.28 8.47 -21.67
CA ASP A 262 -8.06 7.23 -21.79
C ASP A 262 -7.88 6.37 -20.52
N ASP A 263 -8.94 5.71 -20.05
CA ASP A 263 -8.83 4.69 -19.00
C ASP A 263 -8.24 3.42 -19.60
N LEU A 264 -7.11 2.96 -19.06
CA LEU A 264 -6.42 1.76 -19.52
C LEU A 264 -6.84 0.52 -18.69
N SER A 265 -6.67 -0.66 -19.28
CA SER A 265 -7.07 -1.91 -18.66
C SER A 265 -6.15 -2.30 -17.49
N VAL A 266 -6.68 -2.13 -16.28
CA VAL A 266 -6.08 -2.70 -15.06
C VAL A 266 -6.19 -4.22 -15.05
N GLN A 267 -7.27 -4.77 -15.61
CA GLN A 267 -7.47 -6.22 -15.69
C GLN A 267 -6.38 -6.91 -16.49
N GLN A 268 -5.93 -6.30 -17.59
CA GLN A 268 -4.83 -6.83 -18.39
C GLN A 268 -3.55 -6.96 -17.55
N VAL A 269 -3.23 -5.96 -16.72
CA VAL A 269 -2.07 -6.02 -15.82
C VAL A 269 -2.24 -7.12 -14.78
N ILE A 270 -3.43 -7.23 -14.16
CA ILE A 270 -3.77 -8.26 -13.17
C ILE A 270 -3.62 -9.68 -13.74
N ASP A 271 -4.13 -9.92 -14.95
CA ASP A 271 -4.17 -11.26 -15.55
C ASP A 271 -2.83 -11.66 -16.19
N CYS A 272 -2.05 -10.69 -16.71
CA CYS A 272 -0.91 -10.98 -17.59
C CYS A 272 0.48 -10.72 -17.00
N SER A 273 0.61 -9.93 -15.92
CA SER A 273 1.93 -9.64 -15.34
C SER A 273 2.52 -10.89 -14.70
N PHE A 274 3.42 -11.58 -15.41
CA PHE A 274 4.15 -12.71 -14.84
C PHE A 274 4.99 -12.26 -13.63
N ASN A 275 5.13 -13.14 -12.62
CA ASN A 275 5.72 -12.86 -11.30
C ASN A 275 4.88 -11.97 -10.36
N ASN A 276 3.65 -11.63 -10.74
CA ASN A 276 2.61 -11.15 -9.82
C ASN A 276 1.50 -12.22 -9.69
N TYR A 277 0.62 -12.08 -8.70
CA TYR A 277 -0.37 -13.08 -8.32
C TYR A 277 -1.82 -12.58 -8.51
N GLY A 278 -2.02 -11.67 -9.45
CA GLY A 278 -3.32 -11.06 -9.73
C GLY A 278 -3.94 -10.39 -8.49
N CYS A 279 -5.17 -10.76 -8.16
CA CYS A 279 -5.88 -10.35 -6.95
C CYS A 279 -5.30 -10.93 -5.65
N GLY A 280 -4.40 -11.91 -5.72
CA GLY A 280 -3.61 -12.39 -4.58
C GLY A 280 -2.44 -11.47 -4.21
N GLY A 281 -2.23 -10.39 -4.98
CA GLY A 281 -1.23 -9.37 -4.71
C GLY A 281 -0.06 -9.36 -5.69
N GLY A 282 0.78 -8.33 -5.59
CA GLY A 282 1.86 -8.09 -6.53
C GLY A 282 2.77 -6.92 -6.15
N SER A 283 3.82 -6.72 -6.94
CA SER A 283 4.73 -5.58 -6.84
C SER A 283 4.57 -4.66 -8.06
N PRO A 284 4.42 -3.34 -7.85
CA PRO A 284 4.51 -2.35 -8.92
C PRO A 284 5.79 -2.46 -9.75
N LEU A 285 6.94 -2.71 -9.13
CA LEU A 285 8.21 -2.86 -9.85
C LEU A 285 8.25 -4.12 -10.71
N SER A 286 7.70 -5.23 -10.23
CA SER A 286 7.54 -6.44 -11.05
C SER A 286 6.65 -6.17 -12.27
N ALA A 287 5.57 -5.42 -12.09
CA ALA A 287 4.66 -5.06 -13.18
C ALA A 287 5.32 -4.12 -14.20
N LEU A 288 6.05 -3.11 -13.74
CA LEU A 288 6.81 -2.19 -14.61
C LEU A 288 7.92 -2.94 -15.36
N SER A 289 8.63 -3.85 -14.70
CA SER A 289 9.63 -4.72 -15.35
C SER A 289 9.00 -5.60 -16.43
N TRP A 290 7.86 -6.22 -16.13
CA TRP A 290 7.09 -7.00 -17.10
C TRP A 290 6.67 -6.17 -18.32
N LEU A 291 6.09 -4.98 -18.12
CA LEU A 291 5.71 -4.06 -19.20
C LEU A 291 6.92 -3.66 -20.04
N ASN A 292 8.04 -3.35 -19.39
CA ASN A 292 9.26 -2.89 -20.05
C ASN A 292 9.90 -3.99 -20.90
N VAL A 293 9.94 -5.23 -20.41
CA VAL A 293 10.56 -6.36 -21.12
C VAL A 293 9.67 -6.88 -22.24
N THR A 294 8.37 -7.02 -21.99
CA THR A 294 7.45 -7.60 -22.97
C THR A 294 7.01 -6.61 -24.04
N GLN A 295 7.11 -5.31 -23.74
CA GLN A 295 6.62 -4.23 -24.60
C GLN A 295 5.14 -4.41 -24.99
N VAL A 296 4.36 -5.11 -24.15
CA VAL A 296 2.93 -5.27 -24.34
C VAL A 296 2.25 -3.90 -24.36
N LYS A 297 1.24 -3.76 -25.22
CA LYS A 297 0.39 -2.58 -25.25
C LYS A 297 -0.77 -2.78 -24.30
N LEU A 298 -0.93 -1.87 -23.35
CA LEU A 298 -2.14 -1.78 -22.53
C LEU A 298 -3.27 -1.21 -23.38
N VAL A 299 -4.34 -1.99 -23.50
CA VAL A 299 -5.57 -1.58 -24.20
C VAL A 299 -6.42 -0.70 -23.30
N GLU A 300 -7.43 -0.06 -23.89
CA GLU A 300 -8.45 0.66 -23.11
C GLU A 300 -9.23 -0.30 -22.20
N ASP A 301 -9.72 0.22 -21.08
CA ASP A 301 -10.52 -0.56 -20.13
C ASP A 301 -11.80 -1.11 -20.79
N SER A 302 -12.36 -0.40 -21.78
CA SER A 302 -13.52 -0.86 -22.55
C SER A 302 -13.27 -2.18 -23.32
N GLU A 303 -12.02 -2.44 -23.73
CA GLU A 303 -11.64 -3.65 -24.49
C GLU A 303 -11.30 -4.84 -23.58
N TYR A 304 -10.88 -4.55 -22.35
CA TYR A 304 -10.59 -5.54 -21.32
C TYR A 304 -11.02 -5.03 -19.93
N PRO A 305 -12.33 -5.08 -19.63
CA PRO A 305 -12.89 -4.45 -18.43
C PRO A 305 -12.43 -5.11 -17.12
N PHE A 306 -12.33 -4.28 -16.08
CA PHE A 306 -12.02 -4.74 -14.72
C PHE A 306 -13.12 -5.61 -14.11
N LYS A 307 -12.74 -6.80 -13.61
CA LYS A 307 -13.63 -7.82 -13.04
C LYS A 307 -13.44 -8.06 -11.55
N ALA A 308 -12.36 -7.54 -10.95
CA ALA A 308 -11.98 -7.79 -9.56
C ALA A 308 -11.78 -9.27 -9.20
N GLU A 309 -11.34 -10.07 -10.17
CA GLU A 309 -10.99 -11.47 -10.00
C GLU A 309 -9.82 -11.82 -10.92
N ASN A 310 -9.20 -12.98 -10.68
CA ASN A 310 -8.17 -13.50 -11.58
C ASN A 310 -8.81 -14.08 -12.83
N GLY A 311 -8.32 -13.66 -14.00
CA GLY A 311 -8.67 -14.23 -15.29
C GLY A 311 -7.50 -14.96 -15.95
N LEU A 312 -7.79 -15.62 -17.07
CA LEU A 312 -6.74 -16.04 -18.00
C LEU A 312 -6.25 -14.83 -18.77
N CYS A 313 -4.93 -14.62 -18.83
CA CYS A 313 -4.35 -13.55 -19.63
C CYS A 313 -4.81 -13.62 -21.09
N ARG A 314 -5.49 -12.56 -21.54
CA ARG A 314 -5.83 -12.35 -22.95
C ARG A 314 -4.75 -11.51 -23.63
N TYR A 315 -4.07 -12.13 -24.59
CA TYR A 315 -3.13 -11.42 -25.46
C TYR A 315 -3.86 -10.75 -26.63
N PHE A 316 -3.43 -9.52 -26.95
CA PHE A 316 -3.91 -8.77 -28.11
C PHE A 316 -2.88 -8.82 -29.23
N PRO A 317 -3.32 -8.80 -30.50
CA PRO A 317 -2.40 -8.74 -31.64
C PRO A 317 -1.60 -7.42 -31.60
N GLN A 318 -0.39 -7.43 -32.16
CA GLN A 318 0.48 -6.23 -32.19
C GLN A 318 -0.14 -5.03 -32.93
N SER A 319 -1.09 -5.28 -33.84
CA SER A 319 -1.86 -4.27 -34.55
C SER A 319 -2.91 -3.57 -33.67
N GLN A 320 -3.23 -4.11 -32.50
CA GLN A 320 -4.17 -3.51 -31.56
C GLN A 320 -3.62 -2.15 -31.08
N ALA A 321 -4.51 -1.17 -30.97
CA ALA A 321 -4.18 0.11 -30.37
C ALA A 321 -3.94 -0.06 -28.86
N GLY A 322 -3.02 0.73 -28.31
CA GLY A 322 -2.73 0.69 -26.88
C GLY A 322 -1.43 1.39 -26.54
N VAL A 323 -1.07 1.33 -25.26
CA VAL A 323 0.04 2.10 -24.69
C VAL A 323 1.12 1.16 -24.18
N SER A 324 2.34 1.34 -24.65
CA SER A 324 3.53 0.65 -24.12
C SER A 324 4.40 1.66 -23.38
N ILE A 325 5.06 1.23 -22.31
CA ILE A 325 6.03 2.07 -21.61
C ILE A 325 7.37 2.04 -22.35
N LYS A 326 8.09 3.17 -22.33
CA LYS A 326 9.47 3.30 -22.83
C LYS A 326 10.51 2.96 -21.77
N GLY A 327 10.12 2.99 -20.50
CA GLY A 327 10.99 2.67 -19.38
C GLY A 327 10.36 3.04 -18.05
N PHE A 328 11.11 2.81 -16.98
CA PHE A 328 10.77 3.22 -15.63
C PHE A 328 12.04 3.47 -14.83
N SER A 329 11.92 4.12 -13.68
CA SER A 329 12.98 4.24 -12.69
C SER A 329 12.42 4.04 -11.30
N ALA A 330 13.27 3.56 -10.39
CA ALA A 330 12.91 3.21 -9.01
C ALA A 330 13.91 3.80 -8.04
N TYR A 331 13.42 4.34 -6.92
CA TYR A 331 14.22 5.05 -5.94
C TYR A 331 13.72 4.76 -4.53
N ASP A 332 14.66 4.74 -3.60
CA ASP A 332 14.42 4.98 -2.19
C ASP A 332 14.84 6.44 -1.89
N PHE A 333 13.85 7.27 -1.57
CA PHE A 333 13.98 8.68 -1.19
C PHE A 333 13.93 8.88 0.33
N SER A 334 14.20 7.84 1.14
CA SER A 334 14.32 7.97 2.58
C SER A 334 15.23 9.13 2.96
N ASP A 335 14.72 10.00 3.83
CA ASP A 335 15.34 11.26 4.28
C ASP A 335 15.54 12.33 3.17
N GLN A 336 14.94 12.15 1.99
CA GLN A 336 15.14 12.99 0.79
C GLN A 336 13.81 13.31 0.07
N GLU A 337 12.74 13.53 0.82
CA GLU A 337 11.41 13.81 0.28
C GLU A 337 11.31 15.09 -0.57
N ASP A 338 12.21 16.06 -0.39
CA ASP A 338 12.31 17.23 -1.28
C ASP A 338 12.79 16.82 -2.69
N GLU A 339 13.70 15.85 -2.81
CA GLU A 339 14.12 15.30 -4.12
C GLU A 339 13.00 14.47 -4.76
N MET A 340 12.24 13.74 -3.93
CA MET A 340 11.02 13.06 -4.37
C MET A 340 9.98 14.05 -4.91
N ALA A 341 9.81 15.22 -4.29
CA ALA A 341 8.92 16.27 -4.78
C ALA A 341 9.38 16.82 -6.14
N LYS A 342 10.70 16.95 -6.36
CA LYS A 342 11.25 17.33 -7.66
C LYS A 342 11.00 16.25 -8.72
N ALA A 343 11.09 14.97 -8.34
CA ALA A 343 10.76 13.85 -9.21
C ALA A 343 9.27 13.90 -9.63
N LEU A 344 8.35 14.18 -8.69
CA LEU A 344 6.93 14.35 -8.97
C LEU A 344 6.67 15.45 -10.01
N LEU A 345 7.32 16.61 -9.87
CA LEU A 345 7.19 17.73 -10.81
C LEU A 345 7.73 17.41 -12.20
N SER A 346 8.83 16.65 -12.25
CA SER A 346 9.59 16.44 -13.48
C SER A 346 9.08 15.25 -14.29
N PHE A 347 8.58 14.22 -13.61
CA PHE A 347 8.27 12.93 -14.23
C PHE A 347 6.78 12.58 -14.20
N GLY A 348 5.96 13.31 -13.44
CA GLY A 348 4.54 13.01 -13.27
C GLY A 348 4.25 12.29 -11.95
N PRO A 349 2.99 11.81 -11.76
CA PRO A 349 2.58 11.10 -10.56
C PRO A 349 3.48 9.91 -10.21
N LEU A 350 3.77 9.73 -8.92
CA LEU A 350 4.71 8.72 -8.41
C LEU A 350 3.96 7.51 -7.87
N VAL A 351 4.36 6.31 -8.28
CA VAL A 351 3.85 5.06 -7.67
C VAL A 351 4.65 4.81 -6.41
N VAL A 352 3.96 4.68 -5.28
CA VAL A 352 4.58 4.42 -3.98
C VAL A 352 3.93 3.26 -3.27
N ILE A 353 4.67 2.62 -2.37
CA ILE A 353 4.15 1.55 -1.51
C ILE A 353 4.21 2.04 -0.07
N VAL A 354 3.08 1.97 0.63
CA VAL A 354 2.91 2.47 2.00
C VAL A 354 2.37 1.38 2.91
N ASP A 355 2.55 1.54 4.21
CA ASP A 355 1.76 0.82 5.21
C ASP A 355 0.40 1.52 5.41
N ALA A 356 -0.67 0.86 4.96
CA ALA A 356 -2.02 1.41 4.95
C ALA A 356 -3.00 0.66 5.87
N VAL A 357 -2.55 -0.14 6.83
CA VAL A 357 -3.47 -0.88 7.73
C VAL A 357 -4.40 0.09 8.49
N SER A 358 -3.85 1.19 9.02
CA SER A 358 -4.65 2.21 9.72
C SER A 358 -5.51 3.08 8.80
N TRP A 359 -5.31 3.00 7.48
CA TRP A 359 -6.07 3.78 6.51
C TRP A 359 -7.49 3.22 6.31
N GLN A 360 -7.74 1.98 6.77
CA GLN A 360 -9.05 1.32 6.71
C GLN A 360 -10.18 2.28 7.11
N ASP A 361 -9.99 3.00 8.21
CA ASP A 361 -11.03 3.82 8.84
C ASP A 361 -10.87 5.33 8.54
N TYR A 362 -9.96 5.73 7.65
CA TYR A 362 -9.65 7.15 7.36
C TYR A 362 -10.80 7.86 6.64
N LEU A 363 -11.15 9.07 7.10
CA LEU A 363 -12.17 9.93 6.50
C LEU A 363 -11.61 11.27 5.98
N GLY A 364 -10.56 11.80 6.60
CA GLY A 364 -9.95 13.06 6.18
C GLY A 364 -8.86 13.56 7.12
N GLY A 365 -8.36 14.78 6.88
CA GLY A 365 -7.21 15.35 7.61
C GLY A 365 -5.86 14.77 7.13
N ILE A 366 -4.78 15.07 7.85
CA ILE A 366 -3.42 14.65 7.48
C ILE A 366 -2.97 13.48 8.34
N ILE A 367 -2.62 12.36 7.72
CA ILE A 367 -2.04 11.18 8.37
C ILE A 367 -0.61 11.53 8.77
N GLN A 368 -0.36 11.60 10.09
CA GLN A 368 0.95 11.94 10.66
C GLN A 368 1.59 10.77 11.43
N HIS A 369 0.78 9.80 11.85
CA HIS A 369 1.13 8.73 12.78
C HIS A 369 0.45 7.41 12.39
N HIS A 370 0.78 6.34 13.11
CA HIS A 370 0.10 5.03 13.05
C HIS A 370 0.14 4.32 11.70
N CYS A 371 1.28 4.32 11.02
CA CYS A 371 1.55 3.32 9.99
C CYS A 371 2.20 2.14 10.72
N SER A 372 1.35 1.29 11.28
CA SER A 372 1.59 0.58 12.53
C SER A 372 2.25 -0.80 12.41
N SER A 373 2.63 -1.25 11.22
CA SER A 373 3.27 -2.57 11.02
C SER A 373 4.76 -2.50 10.68
N GLY A 374 5.23 -1.38 10.12
CA GLY A 374 6.59 -1.29 9.56
C GLY A 374 6.76 -2.05 8.24
N GLU A 375 5.68 -2.63 7.70
CA GLU A 375 5.68 -3.38 6.44
C GLU A 375 4.77 -2.69 5.42
N ALA A 376 5.36 -2.08 4.40
CA ALA A 376 4.62 -1.49 3.31
C ALA A 376 3.83 -2.57 2.53
N ASN A 377 2.52 -2.36 2.40
CA ASN A 377 1.55 -3.38 1.99
C ASN A 377 0.52 -2.87 0.96
N HIS A 378 0.53 -1.58 0.63
CA HIS A 378 -0.45 -0.99 -0.28
C HIS A 378 0.19 -0.06 -1.28
N ALA A 379 -0.14 -0.21 -2.56
CA ALA A 379 0.39 0.64 -3.62
C ALA A 379 -0.61 1.74 -3.97
N VAL A 380 -0.13 2.98 -4.00
CA VAL A 380 -0.91 4.19 -4.22
C VAL A 380 -0.16 5.14 -5.16
N LEU A 381 -0.83 6.20 -5.59
CA LEU A 381 -0.27 7.16 -6.54
C LEU A 381 -0.20 8.56 -5.91
N ILE A 382 1.01 9.11 -5.76
CA ILE A 382 1.18 10.50 -5.34
C ILE A 382 0.96 11.40 -6.55
N THR A 383 0.05 12.35 -6.39
CA THR A 383 -0.38 13.26 -7.46
C THR A 383 0.01 14.71 -7.20
N GLY A 384 0.35 15.04 -5.95
CA GLY A 384 0.60 16.40 -5.52
C GLY A 384 1.17 16.48 -4.13
N PHE A 385 1.41 17.70 -3.67
CA PHE A 385 1.76 18.04 -2.30
C PHE A 385 1.28 19.45 -1.95
N ASP A 386 1.15 19.73 -0.66
CA ASP A 386 0.88 21.06 -0.13
C ASP A 386 1.80 21.33 1.07
N ARG A 387 2.56 22.43 1.00
CA ARG A 387 3.52 22.90 1.99
C ARG A 387 3.13 24.29 2.53
N THR A 388 1.90 24.74 2.27
CA THR A 388 1.43 26.07 2.68
C THR A 388 1.07 26.14 4.17
N GLY A 389 0.66 25.02 4.76
CA GLY A 389 0.30 24.90 6.17
C GLY A 389 1.45 24.44 7.07
N ASN A 390 1.19 24.42 8.38
CA ASN A 390 2.16 23.99 9.40
C ASN A 390 2.58 22.52 9.28
N THR A 391 1.70 21.68 8.71
CA THR A 391 1.96 20.27 8.45
C THR A 391 1.91 20.06 6.93
N PRO A 392 3.06 20.12 6.24
CA PRO A 392 3.13 19.77 4.83
C PRO A 392 2.68 18.34 4.58
N TYR A 393 2.04 18.07 3.44
CA TYR A 393 1.51 16.75 3.12
C TYR A 393 1.55 16.41 1.62
N TRP A 394 1.69 15.13 1.32
CA TRP A 394 1.47 14.51 0.02
C TRP A 394 -0.02 14.30 -0.24
N MET A 395 -0.46 14.53 -1.48
CA MET A 395 -1.79 14.18 -1.97
C MET A 395 -1.74 12.83 -2.67
N VAL A 396 -2.36 11.84 -2.05
CA VAL A 396 -2.19 10.42 -2.40
C VAL A 396 -3.51 9.86 -2.91
N ARG A 397 -3.57 9.54 -4.20
CA ARG A 397 -4.72 8.88 -4.84
C ARG A 397 -4.76 7.41 -4.44
N ASN A 398 -5.91 6.96 -3.94
CA ASN A 398 -6.16 5.57 -3.58
C ASN A 398 -6.99 4.86 -4.67
N SER A 399 -7.23 3.56 -4.49
CA SER A 399 -8.00 2.68 -5.40
C SER A 399 -9.23 2.06 -4.72
N TRP A 400 -9.82 2.74 -3.73
CA TRP A 400 -10.97 2.25 -2.94
C TRP A 400 -12.29 2.97 -3.26
N GLY A 401 -12.35 3.67 -4.40
CA GLY A 401 -13.49 4.50 -4.77
C GLY A 401 -13.48 5.89 -4.12
N ASN A 402 -14.33 6.77 -4.63
CA ASN A 402 -14.42 8.17 -4.20
C ASN A 402 -15.15 8.38 -2.87
N SER A 403 -15.89 7.38 -2.37
CA SER A 403 -16.57 7.41 -1.07
C SER A 403 -15.62 7.25 0.12
N TRP A 404 -14.39 6.82 -0.13
CA TRP A 404 -13.38 6.64 0.91
C TRP A 404 -12.47 7.87 1.01
N GLY A 405 -12.10 8.26 2.23
CA GLY A 405 -11.20 9.40 2.48
C GLY A 405 -11.71 10.72 1.88
N ILE A 406 -10.78 11.53 1.40
CA ILE A 406 -11.07 12.84 0.79
C ILE A 406 -11.31 12.60 -0.71
N GLU A 407 -12.53 12.25 -1.08
CA GLU A 407 -12.92 11.96 -2.48
C GLU A 407 -12.03 10.89 -3.14
N GLY A 408 -11.62 9.87 -2.37
CA GLY A 408 -10.71 8.82 -2.81
C GLY A 408 -9.23 9.11 -2.62
N TYR A 409 -8.88 10.21 -1.94
CA TYR A 409 -7.51 10.60 -1.62
C TYR A 409 -7.23 10.54 -0.12
N ALA A 410 -5.96 10.33 0.21
CA ALA A 410 -5.40 10.57 1.53
C ALA A 410 -4.41 11.74 1.47
N HIS A 411 -4.33 12.48 2.58
CA HIS A 411 -3.22 13.38 2.82
C HIS A 411 -2.25 12.74 3.80
N VAL A 412 -0.99 12.57 3.40
CA VAL A 412 0.05 11.95 4.23
C VAL A 412 1.14 12.97 4.50
N LYS A 413 1.51 13.17 5.76
CA LYS A 413 2.52 14.15 6.15
C LYS A 413 3.82 13.97 5.36
N MET A 414 4.37 15.07 4.84
CA MET A 414 5.71 15.10 4.27
C MET A 414 6.75 15.20 5.38
N GLY A 415 7.87 14.53 5.16
CA GLY A 415 8.99 14.48 6.08
C GLY A 415 8.85 13.35 7.11
N GLY A 416 9.99 12.75 7.47
CA GLY A 416 10.04 11.63 8.40
C GLY A 416 9.57 10.30 7.79
N ASN A 417 9.39 10.23 6.46
CA ASN A 417 9.04 9.02 5.74
C ASN A 417 7.80 8.32 6.33
N VAL A 418 6.76 9.11 6.60
CA VAL A 418 5.53 8.62 7.20
C VAL A 418 4.93 7.51 6.34
N CYS A 419 4.66 6.37 6.96
CA CYS A 419 4.18 5.14 6.32
C CYS A 419 5.14 4.47 5.32
N GLY A 420 6.43 4.82 5.33
CA GLY A 420 7.39 4.30 4.34
C GLY A 420 7.17 4.88 2.94
N ILE A 421 6.45 6.01 2.82
CA ILE A 421 6.03 6.60 1.55
C ILE A 421 7.19 6.90 0.59
N ALA A 422 8.41 7.06 1.12
CA ALA A 422 9.62 7.33 0.37
C ALA A 422 10.51 6.08 0.13
N ASP A 423 10.18 4.91 0.72
CA ASP A 423 11.03 3.71 0.66
C ASP A 423 11.09 3.06 -0.73
N SER A 424 9.96 3.07 -1.43
CA SER A 424 9.82 2.45 -2.75
C SER A 424 8.98 3.33 -3.65
N VAL A 425 9.67 4.16 -4.43
CA VAL A 425 9.08 5.15 -5.32
C VAL A 425 9.44 4.81 -6.75
N SER A 426 8.44 4.65 -7.61
CA SER A 426 8.63 4.35 -9.02
C SER A 426 8.03 5.42 -9.91
N VAL A 427 8.73 5.71 -11.01
CA VAL A 427 8.29 6.60 -12.08
C VAL A 427 8.24 5.83 -13.40
N VAL A 428 7.29 6.17 -14.26
CA VAL A 428 7.08 5.51 -15.55
C VAL A 428 7.23 6.51 -16.68
N PHE A 429 7.82 6.05 -17.79
CA PHE A 429 8.01 6.84 -19.00
C PHE A 429 7.26 6.18 -20.16
N VAL A 430 6.48 6.96 -20.90
CA VAL A 430 5.65 6.49 -22.03
C VAL A 430 6.00 7.17 -23.34
#